data_AF-A0AA35M7M3-F1
#
_entry.id   AF-A0AA35M7M3-F1
#
_cell.length_a   1.000
_cell.length_b   1.000
_cell.length_c   1.000
_cell.angle_alpha   90.00
_cell.angle_beta   90.00
_cell.angle_gamma   90.00
#
_symmetry.space_group_name_H-M   'P 1'
#
loop_
_entity.id
_entity.type
_entity.pdbx_description
1 polymer ?
#
loop_
_entity_poly.entity_id
_entity_poly.type
_entity_poly.pdbx_seq_one_letter_code
_entity_poly.pdbx_strand_id
1 'polypeptide(L)'
;MPPRPRPSYTPKDDLAWEGSDEAADAWEISLHKSEIYRAIAELILKYRPCEGVELHRPIRGGYNIVYRLECKDGSSAVMRLPIKGLVRFLEEKVKYEVATMQFIATNATIPVPKIYFAGTADENPTGLEPFIIME
;
A
#
# COMPACT_ATOMS: atom_id res chain seq x y z
N MET A 1 -16.62 0.53 -13.70
CA MET A 1 -17.08 1.38 -12.57
C MET A 1 -17.61 2.68 -13.15
N PRO A 2 -18.57 3.36 -12.51
CA PRO A 2 -18.96 4.71 -12.94
C PRO A 2 -17.76 5.67 -12.82
N PRO A 3 -17.67 6.73 -13.66
CA PRO A 3 -16.61 7.71 -13.59
C PRO A 3 -16.58 8.39 -12.21
N ARG A 4 -15.39 8.58 -11.65
CA ARG A 4 -15.24 9.28 -10.36
C ARG A 4 -15.59 10.76 -10.55
N PRO A 5 -16.29 11.41 -9.61
CA PRO A 5 -16.57 12.84 -9.71
C PRO A 5 -15.26 13.65 -9.66
N ARG A 6 -15.08 14.58 -10.62
CA ARG A 6 -13.86 15.40 -10.74
C ARG A 6 -14.19 16.88 -11.01
N PRO A 7 -13.38 17.85 -10.52
CA PRO A 7 -13.35 19.19 -11.08
C PRO A 7 -12.86 19.12 -12.53
N SER A 8 -13.52 19.83 -13.45
CA SER A 8 -13.10 19.88 -14.87
C SER A 8 -11.74 20.55 -14.99
N TYR A 9 -10.74 19.85 -15.55
CA TYR A 9 -9.43 20.41 -15.89
C TYR A 9 -9.32 20.66 -17.41
N THR A 10 -8.13 20.95 -17.94
CA THR A 10 -7.97 21.08 -19.39
C THR A 10 -8.22 19.72 -20.08
N PRO A 11 -8.83 19.66 -21.28
CA PRO A 11 -9.24 18.39 -21.91
C PRO A 11 -8.11 17.36 -22.11
N LYS A 12 -6.85 17.82 -22.20
CA LYS A 12 -5.69 16.93 -22.31
C LYS A 12 -5.36 16.24 -20.99
N ASP A 13 -5.60 16.91 -19.88
CA ASP A 13 -5.39 16.32 -18.56
C ASP A 13 -6.41 15.19 -18.36
N ASP A 14 -7.67 15.42 -18.71
CA ASP A 14 -8.75 14.44 -18.53
C ASP A 14 -8.43 13.07 -19.17
N LEU A 15 -7.90 13.06 -20.40
CA LEU A 15 -7.49 11.81 -21.07
C LEU A 15 -6.35 11.08 -20.33
N ALA A 16 -5.36 11.82 -19.83
CA ALA A 16 -4.25 11.23 -19.06
C ALA A 16 -4.72 10.70 -17.70
N TRP A 17 -5.68 11.39 -17.07
CA TRP A 17 -6.34 10.94 -15.85
C TRP A 17 -7.14 9.66 -16.07
N GLU A 18 -7.94 9.59 -17.12
CA GLU A 18 -8.73 8.40 -17.48
C GLU A 18 -7.82 7.19 -17.70
N GLY A 19 -6.75 7.32 -18.47
CA GLY A 19 -5.81 6.21 -18.66
C GLY A 19 -5.12 5.76 -17.38
N SER A 20 -4.85 6.68 -16.44
CA SER A 20 -4.26 6.35 -15.14
C SER A 20 -5.27 5.63 -14.22
N ASP A 21 -6.54 6.06 -14.24
CA ASP A 21 -7.61 5.41 -13.50
C ASP A 21 -7.91 4.00 -14.03
N GLU A 22 -7.98 3.83 -15.35
CA GLU A 22 -8.19 2.51 -15.97
C GLU A 22 -7.08 1.54 -15.59
N ALA A 23 -5.82 1.99 -15.66
CA ALA A 23 -4.66 1.19 -15.26
C ALA A 23 -4.72 0.83 -13.76
N ALA A 24 -5.12 1.78 -12.91
CA ALA A 24 -5.22 1.58 -11.47
C ALA A 24 -6.36 0.62 -11.09
N ASP A 25 -7.52 0.75 -11.73
CA ASP A 25 -8.67 -0.12 -11.49
C ASP A 25 -8.38 -1.55 -11.98
N ALA A 26 -7.78 -1.71 -13.15
CA ALA A 26 -7.34 -3.01 -13.65
C ALA A 26 -6.32 -3.67 -12.71
N TRP A 27 -5.37 -2.89 -12.19
CA TRP A 27 -4.41 -3.37 -11.21
C TRP A 27 -5.09 -3.78 -9.90
N GLU A 28 -5.97 -2.96 -9.34
CA GLU A 28 -6.69 -3.25 -8.10
C GLU A 28 -7.55 -4.53 -8.22
N ILE A 29 -8.26 -4.71 -9.34
CA ILE A 29 -9.01 -5.94 -9.62
C ILE A 29 -8.09 -7.17 -9.59
N SER A 30 -6.85 -7.04 -10.10
CA SER A 30 -5.89 -8.15 -10.12
C SER A 30 -5.45 -8.62 -8.72
N LEU A 31 -5.60 -7.77 -7.69
CA LEU A 31 -5.25 -8.07 -6.31
C LEU A 31 -6.30 -8.93 -5.59
N HIS A 32 -7.53 -9.02 -6.12
CA HIS A 32 -8.65 -9.72 -5.48
C HIS A 32 -8.63 -11.23 -5.68
N LYS A 33 -7.50 -11.87 -5.37
CA LYS A 33 -7.29 -13.33 -5.46
C LYS A 33 -6.95 -13.90 -4.09
N SER A 34 -7.55 -15.02 -3.70
CA SER A 34 -7.36 -15.61 -2.37
C SER A 34 -5.90 -15.94 -2.06
N GLU A 35 -5.12 -16.32 -3.07
CA GLU A 35 -3.69 -16.63 -2.92
C GLU A 35 -2.89 -15.38 -2.53
N ILE A 36 -3.23 -14.22 -3.09
CA ILE A 36 -2.59 -12.94 -2.79
C ILE A 36 -2.87 -12.53 -1.34
N TYR A 37 -4.13 -12.64 -0.89
CA TYR A 37 -4.48 -12.31 0.50
C TYR A 37 -3.72 -13.18 1.51
N ARG A 38 -3.63 -14.49 1.24
CA ARG A 38 -2.86 -15.41 2.09
C ARG A 38 -1.39 -15.02 2.12
N ALA A 39 -0.79 -14.77 0.95
CA ALA A 39 0.62 -14.41 0.86
C ALA A 39 0.92 -13.06 1.53
N ILE A 40 0.00 -12.08 1.46
CA ILE A 40 0.09 -10.81 2.19
C ILE A 40 0.06 -11.06 3.71
N ALA A 41 -0.88 -11.86 4.22
CA ALA A 41 -0.96 -12.17 5.64
C ALA A 41 0.32 -12.85 6.14
N GLU A 42 0.82 -13.85 5.40
CA GLU A 42 2.08 -14.55 5.70
C GLU A 42 3.27 -13.58 5.70
N LEU A 43 3.33 -12.66 4.74
CA LEU A 43 4.40 -11.67 4.64
C LEU A 43 4.37 -10.67 5.80
N ILE A 44 3.18 -10.19 6.20
CA ILE A 44 3.03 -9.35 7.40
C ILE A 44 3.53 -10.10 8.63
N LEU A 45 3.07 -11.34 8.83
CA LEU A 45 3.45 -12.17 9.98
C LEU A 45 4.94 -12.50 10.03
N LYS A 46 5.61 -12.58 8.87
CA LYS A 46 7.06 -12.78 8.79
C LYS A 46 7.83 -11.62 9.44
N TYR A 47 7.43 -10.38 9.20
CA TYR A 47 8.14 -9.19 9.68
C TYR A 47 7.58 -8.61 10.98
N ARG A 48 6.31 -8.87 11.27
CA ARG A 48 5.65 -8.58 12.53
C ARG A 48 4.97 -9.86 13.03
N PRO A 49 5.71 -10.74 13.73
CA PRO A 49 5.12 -11.95 14.31
C PRO A 49 4.04 -11.58 15.33
N CYS A 50 2.84 -12.11 15.13
CA CYS A 50 1.72 -12.01 16.08
C CYS A 50 0.77 -13.20 15.89
N GLU A 51 -0.19 -13.38 16.79
CA GLU A 51 -1.33 -14.28 16.58
C GLU A 51 -2.40 -13.52 15.75
N GLY A 52 -2.33 -13.67 14.43
CA GLY A 52 -3.24 -13.00 13.48
C GLY A 52 -4.67 -13.55 13.57
N VAL A 53 -5.64 -12.65 13.68
CA VAL A 53 -7.07 -12.96 13.81
C VAL A 53 -7.77 -12.81 12.48
N GLU A 54 -7.64 -11.64 11.86
CA GLU A 54 -8.35 -11.31 10.62
C GLU A 54 -7.51 -10.38 9.75
N LEU A 55 -7.41 -10.72 8.45
CA LEU A 55 -6.95 -9.81 7.42
C LEU A 55 -8.16 -9.07 6.86
N HIS A 56 -8.28 -7.80 7.24
CA HIS A 56 -9.41 -6.96 6.85
C HIS A 56 -9.43 -6.67 5.35
N ARG A 57 -10.62 -6.33 4.82
CA ARG A 57 -10.76 -5.87 3.44
C ARG A 57 -9.81 -4.69 3.19
N PRO A 58 -9.06 -4.68 2.07
CA PRO A 58 -8.10 -3.62 1.82
C PRO A 58 -8.79 -2.26 1.71
N ILE A 59 -8.15 -1.25 2.26
CA ILE A 59 -8.59 0.14 2.22
C ILE A 59 -7.81 0.84 1.12
N ARG A 60 -8.53 1.35 0.13
CA ARG A 60 -7.96 2.13 -0.97
C ARG A 60 -7.96 3.61 -0.62
N GLY A 61 -6.78 4.22 -0.58
CA GLY A 61 -6.61 5.67 -0.49
C GLY A 61 -6.47 6.33 -1.87
N GLY A 62 -5.91 7.54 -1.88
CA GLY A 62 -5.61 8.25 -3.13
C GLY A 62 -4.48 7.61 -3.94
N TYR A 63 -3.37 7.27 -3.27
CA TYR A 63 -2.15 6.76 -3.91
C TYR A 63 -1.67 5.42 -3.38
N ASN A 64 -2.33 4.87 -2.37
CA ASN A 64 -1.91 3.63 -1.70
C ASN A 64 -3.12 2.76 -1.40
N ILE A 65 -2.93 1.45 -1.42
CA ILE A 65 -3.84 0.45 -0.87
C ILE A 65 -3.22 -0.14 0.40
N VAL A 66 -4.04 -0.37 1.42
CA VAL A 66 -3.60 -0.82 2.74
C VAL A 66 -4.33 -2.09 3.14
N TYR A 67 -3.55 -3.12 3.49
CA TYR A 67 -4.04 -4.36 4.07
C TYR A 67 -3.77 -4.33 5.57
N ARG A 68 -4.80 -4.45 6.39
CA ARG A 68 -4.67 -4.46 7.86
C ARG A 68 -4.85 -5.87 8.40
N LEU A 69 -3.83 -6.39 9.05
CA LEU A 69 -3.89 -7.64 9.81
C LEU A 69 -4.08 -7.31 11.30
N GLU A 70 -5.22 -7.72 11.84
CA GLU A 70 -5.52 -7.62 13.26
C GLU A 70 -4.89 -8.79 14.02
N CYS A 71 -4.34 -8.51 15.20
CA CYS A 71 -3.78 -9.53 16.08
C CYS A 71 -4.56 -9.62 17.38
N LYS A 72 -4.47 -10.77 18.02
CA LYS A 72 -5.25 -11.12 19.21
C LYS A 72 -4.96 -10.25 20.43
N ASP A 73 -3.79 -9.61 20.49
CA ASP A 73 -3.43 -8.65 21.53
C ASP A 73 -4.11 -7.27 21.34
N GLY A 74 -4.95 -7.12 20.32
CA GLY A 74 -5.64 -5.89 19.96
C GLY A 74 -4.81 -4.93 19.11
N SER A 75 -3.54 -5.25 18.84
CA SER A 75 -2.69 -4.45 17.96
C SER A 75 -2.83 -4.89 16.50
N SER A 76 -2.47 -4.01 15.57
CA SER A 76 -2.52 -4.29 14.13
C SER A 76 -1.15 -4.17 13.49
N ALA A 77 -0.99 -4.76 12.32
CA ALA A 77 0.08 -4.43 11.40
C ALA A 77 -0.54 -4.21 10.03
N VAL A 78 0.02 -3.27 9.31
CA VAL A 78 -0.46 -2.90 7.99
C VAL A 78 0.62 -3.16 6.95
N MET A 79 0.22 -3.72 5.81
CA MET A 79 1.00 -3.70 4.58
C MET A 79 0.42 -2.64 3.66
N ARG A 80 1.27 -1.68 3.28
CA ARG A 80 0.94 -0.57 2.39
C ARG A 80 1.63 -0.77 1.05
N LEU A 81 0.86 -0.66 -0.02
CA LEU A 81 1.31 -0.76 -1.40
C LEU A 81 0.94 0.54 -2.15
N PRO A 82 1.85 1.12 -2.94
CA PRO A 82 1.52 2.22 -3.84
C PRO A 82 0.66 1.71 -4.99
N ILE A 83 -0.31 2.52 -5.42
CA ILE A 83 -1.23 2.15 -6.50
C ILE A 83 -0.52 2.28 -7.85
N LYS A 84 -0.33 1.15 -8.53
CA LYS A 84 0.17 1.12 -9.91
C LYS A 84 -0.81 1.85 -10.82
N GLY A 85 -0.29 2.65 -11.75
CA GLY A 85 -1.12 3.47 -12.66
C GLY A 85 -1.32 4.91 -12.17
N LEU A 86 -1.50 5.12 -10.85
CA LEU A 86 -1.59 6.46 -10.26
C LEU A 86 -0.23 7.00 -9.79
N VAL A 87 0.63 6.11 -9.29
CA VAL A 87 1.96 6.49 -8.82
C VAL A 87 3.00 6.19 -9.90
N ARG A 88 3.89 7.17 -10.14
CA ARG A 88 5.13 6.98 -10.90
C ARG A 88 6.28 6.69 -9.94
N PHE A 89 7.27 5.92 -10.36
CA PHE A 89 8.48 5.62 -9.57
C PHE A 89 8.12 5.00 -8.21
N LEU A 90 7.49 3.82 -8.26
CA LEU A 90 6.88 3.16 -7.09
C LEU A 90 7.92 2.85 -6.01
N GLU A 91 9.13 2.43 -6.40
CA GLU A 91 10.19 2.15 -5.44
C GLU A 91 10.75 3.41 -4.81
N GLU A 92 10.98 4.45 -5.60
CA GLU A 92 11.48 5.74 -5.14
C GLU A 92 10.48 6.35 -4.16
N LYS A 93 9.18 6.27 -4.45
CA LYS A 93 8.13 6.66 -3.52
C LYS A 93 8.27 5.93 -2.18
N VAL A 94 8.35 4.59 -2.20
CA VAL A 94 8.47 3.78 -0.98
C VAL A 94 9.75 4.13 -0.21
N LYS A 95 10.88 4.26 -0.90
CA LYS A 95 12.17 4.67 -0.32
C LYS A 95 12.07 6.04 0.36
N TYR A 96 11.43 7.02 -0.28
CA TYR A 96 11.25 8.36 0.30
C TYR A 96 10.29 8.37 1.50
N GLU A 97 9.20 7.60 1.45
CA GLU A 97 8.29 7.48 2.59
C GLU A 97 9.01 6.89 3.82
N VAL A 98 9.74 5.80 3.64
CA VAL A 98 10.52 5.15 4.70
C VAL A 98 11.59 6.08 5.26
N ALA A 99 12.39 6.72 4.40
CA ALA A 99 13.44 7.64 4.83
C ALA A 99 12.87 8.83 5.60
N THR A 100 11.73 9.37 5.17
CA THR A 100 11.07 10.50 5.84
C THR A 100 10.54 10.08 7.21
N MET A 101 9.88 8.93 7.31
CA MET A 101 9.39 8.41 8.60
C MET A 101 10.53 8.16 9.58
N GLN A 102 11.63 7.56 9.14
CA GLN A 102 12.82 7.33 9.96
C GLN A 102 13.46 8.65 10.42
N PHE A 103 13.53 9.64 9.53
CA PHE A 103 14.02 10.97 9.86
C PHE A 103 13.16 11.64 10.92
N ILE A 104 11.83 11.64 10.77
CA ILE A 104 10.89 12.23 11.74
C ILE A 104 10.99 11.50 13.08
N ALA A 105 11.02 10.16 13.08
CA ALA A 105 11.15 9.36 14.30
C ALA A 105 12.42 9.68 15.10
N THR A 106 13.50 10.09 14.41
CA THR A 106 14.79 10.40 15.04
C THR A 106 14.89 11.87 15.47
N ASN A 107 14.30 12.79 14.70
CA ASN A 107 14.56 14.22 14.83
C ASN A 107 13.38 15.05 15.37
N ALA A 108 12.20 14.45 15.55
CA ALA A 108 11.00 15.12 16.02
C ALA A 108 10.28 14.32 17.11
N THR A 109 9.41 15.01 17.85
CA THR A 109 8.52 14.39 18.86
C THR A 109 7.17 13.95 18.29
N ILE A 110 6.96 14.17 16.99
CA ILE A 110 5.73 13.79 16.29
C ILE A 110 5.70 12.26 16.21
N PRO A 111 4.66 11.59 16.73
CA PRO A 111 4.56 10.14 16.65
C PRO A 111 4.38 9.73 15.18
N VAL A 112 5.19 8.76 14.75
CA VAL A 112 5.06 8.11 13.44
C VAL A 112 4.99 6.60 13.63
N PRO A 113 4.25 5.87 12.77
CA PRO A 113 4.17 4.42 12.84
C PRO A 113 5.55 3.76 12.81
N LYS A 114 5.73 2.71 13.59
CA LYS A 114 6.96 1.91 13.55
C LYS A 114 7.01 1.11 12.25
N ILE A 115 8.08 1.27 11.48
CA ILE A 115 8.34 0.45 10.29
C ILE A 115 8.95 -0.88 10.74
N TYR A 116 8.30 -1.99 10.37
CA TYR A 116 8.83 -3.34 10.58
C TYR A 116 9.72 -3.77 9.42
N PHE A 117 9.29 -3.48 8.18
CA PHE A 117 10.05 -3.79 6.98
C PHE A 117 9.58 -2.94 5.79
N ALA A 118 10.44 -2.71 4.82
CA ALA A 118 10.06 -2.21 3.51
C ALA A 118 10.84 -2.98 2.44
N GLY A 119 10.17 -3.32 1.34
CA GLY A 119 10.74 -4.14 0.27
C GLY A 119 10.47 -3.58 -1.11
N THR A 120 11.35 -3.91 -2.04
CA THR A 120 11.21 -3.65 -3.49
C THR A 120 10.17 -4.59 -4.12
N ALA A 121 9.83 -4.37 -5.40
CA ALA A 121 8.98 -5.31 -6.14
C ALA A 121 9.62 -6.71 -6.22
N ASP A 122 10.93 -6.76 -6.47
CA ASP A 122 11.68 -8.03 -6.63
C ASP A 122 11.74 -8.82 -5.31
N GLU A 123 11.75 -8.13 -4.17
CA GLU A 123 11.73 -8.74 -2.84
C GLU A 123 10.32 -9.16 -2.39
N ASN A 124 9.28 -8.81 -3.15
CA ASN A 124 7.91 -9.09 -2.79
C ASN A 124 7.48 -10.48 -3.29
N PRO A 125 7.39 -11.51 -2.41
CA PRO A 125 7.07 -12.88 -2.82
C PRO A 125 5.64 -13.03 -3.37
N THR A 126 4.80 -12.03 -3.19
CA THR A 126 3.44 -12.00 -3.74
C THR A 126 3.41 -11.62 -5.23
N GLY A 127 4.54 -11.20 -5.80
CA GLY A 127 4.63 -10.65 -7.16
C GLY A 127 3.99 -9.27 -7.30
N LEU A 128 3.69 -8.61 -6.17
CA LEU A 128 3.15 -7.25 -6.13
C LEU A 128 4.24 -6.18 -6.11
N GLU A 129 3.80 -4.94 -6.23
CA GLU A 129 4.63 -3.73 -6.18
C GLU A 129 5.43 -3.61 -4.85
N PRO A 130 6.41 -2.69 -4.77
CA PRO A 130 7.13 -2.41 -3.52
C PRO A 130 6.18 -2.04 -2.39
N PHE A 131 6.58 -2.29 -1.15
CA PHE A 131 5.67 -2.22 -0.01
C PHE A 131 6.35 -1.76 1.27
N ILE A 132 5.52 -1.36 2.24
CA ILE A 132 5.92 -1.04 3.61
C ILE A 132 5.05 -1.85 4.56
N ILE A 133 5.67 -2.57 5.49
CA ILE A 133 5.00 -3.19 6.64
C ILE A 133 5.31 -2.35 7.87
N MET A 134 4.27 -1.86 8.52
CA MET A 134 4.37 -0.96 9.67
C MET A 134 3.23 -1.21 10.67
N GLU A 135 3.31 -0.54 11.82
CA GLU A 135 2.28 -0.52 12.87
C GLU A 135 0.92 -0.05 12.34
#